data_AF-A0A7Z9JYC8-F1
#
_entry.id   AF-A0A7Z9JYC8-F1
#
_cell.length_a   1.000
_cell.length_b   1.000
_cell.length_c   1.000
_cell.angle_alpha   90.00
_cell.angle_beta   90.00
_cell.angle_gamma   90.00
#
_symmetry.space_group_name_H-M   'P 1'
#
loop_
_entity.id
_entity.type
_entity.pdbx_description
1 polymer ?
#
loop_
_entity_poly.entity_id
_entity_poly.type
_entity_poly.pdbx_seq_one_letter_code
_entity_poly.pdbx_strand_id
1 'polypeptide(L)'
;MLISLTCISAQVDGNAKSKLQSMVLPGWGEHTMGESERANNFFIREAALWLIYIGGKQTADWYESDYTAFAELHADVDMTGKNYLFVVNLGHYNSLDVYNDTKERKRLVNDKYKEGEGFEWQWDNSENRIKFDEMRIKSASFNKYAKFSVGGLILHRLISFFDVIYLERTNFNISMDPQLSQTSNSIRINLAFNF
;
A
#
# COMPACT_ATOMS: atom_id res chain seq x y z
N MET A 1 6.06 -2.21 -23.36
CA MET A 1 6.98 -1.29 -22.68
C MET A 1 7.80 -2.08 -21.66
N LEU A 2 8.65 -3.02 -22.11
CA LEU A 2 9.32 -4.01 -21.26
C LEU A 2 10.80 -4.22 -21.64
N ILE A 3 11.36 -3.37 -22.50
CA ILE A 3 12.72 -3.54 -23.05
C ILE A 3 13.71 -2.51 -22.45
N SER A 4 13.26 -1.59 -21.59
CA SER A 4 14.11 -0.48 -21.12
C SER A 4 14.80 -0.68 -19.76
N LEU A 5 14.49 -1.73 -18.98
CA LEU A 5 15.13 -1.92 -17.66
C LEU A 5 16.48 -2.65 -17.70
N THR A 6 16.75 -3.44 -18.75
CA THR A 6 17.96 -4.28 -18.81
C THR A 6 19.23 -3.49 -19.11
N CYS A 7 19.14 -2.32 -19.73
CA CYS A 7 20.32 -1.54 -20.08
C CYS A 7 20.86 -0.67 -18.94
N ILE A 8 20.05 -0.35 -17.93
CA ILE A 8 20.48 0.51 -16.81
C ILE A 8 21.37 -0.28 -15.84
N SER A 9 21.18 -1.59 -15.68
CA SER A 9 21.97 -2.40 -14.74
C SER A 9 23.40 -2.69 -15.21
N ALA A 10 23.73 -2.44 -16.48
CA ALA A 10 25.02 -2.83 -17.08
C ALA A 10 26.16 -1.81 -16.86
N GLN A 11 25.86 -0.58 -16.42
CA GLN A 11 26.84 0.50 -16.22
C GLN A 11 26.86 1.09 -14.81
N VAL A 12 26.08 0.51 -13.90
CA VAL A 12 25.95 1.02 -12.53
C VAL A 12 26.97 0.31 -11.64
N ASP A 13 27.79 1.11 -10.96
CA ASP A 13 28.79 0.66 -9.98
C ASP A 13 28.18 -0.39 -9.03
N GLY A 14 28.96 -1.39 -8.60
CA GLY A 14 28.43 -2.57 -7.88
C GLY A 14 27.55 -2.21 -6.69
N ASN A 15 27.91 -1.11 -6.01
CA ASN A 15 27.14 -0.51 -4.93
C ASN A 15 25.77 0.03 -5.40
N ALA A 16 25.74 0.84 -6.46
CA ALA A 16 24.49 1.42 -6.94
C ALA A 16 23.51 0.36 -7.51
N LYS A 17 24.01 -0.81 -7.93
CA LYS A 17 23.15 -1.94 -8.36
C LYS A 17 22.34 -2.53 -7.21
N SER A 18 22.96 -2.89 -6.09
CA SER A 18 22.28 -3.51 -4.95
C SER A 18 21.22 -2.59 -4.36
N LYS A 19 21.51 -1.28 -4.28
CA LYS A 19 20.56 -0.28 -3.80
C LYS A 19 19.31 -0.18 -4.69
N LEU A 20 19.50 -0.14 -6.01
CA LEU A 20 18.37 -0.11 -6.96
C LEU A 20 17.54 -1.39 -6.88
N GLN A 21 18.17 -2.55 -6.70
CA GLN A 21 17.47 -3.81 -6.52
C GLN A 21 16.53 -3.78 -5.31
N SER A 22 17.00 -3.29 -4.16
CA SER A 22 16.16 -3.17 -2.94
C SER A 22 15.06 -2.12 -3.04
N MET A 23 15.25 -1.05 -3.83
CA MET A 23 14.16 -0.10 -4.11
C MET A 23 13.05 -0.72 -4.95
N VAL A 24 13.40 -1.58 -5.91
CA VAL A 24 12.42 -2.26 -6.77
C VAL A 24 11.70 -3.33 -5.97
N LEU A 25 12.46 -4.18 -5.30
CA LEU A 25 11.96 -5.28 -4.51
C LEU A 25 12.75 -5.38 -3.20
N PRO A 26 12.15 -4.99 -2.06
CA PRO A 26 12.77 -5.10 -0.75
C PRO A 26 13.30 -6.51 -0.50
N GLY A 27 14.57 -6.65 -0.13
CA GLY A 27 15.26 -7.93 0.08
C GLY A 27 16.15 -8.38 -1.09
N TRP A 28 16.00 -7.80 -2.29
CA TRP A 28 16.81 -8.22 -3.43
C TRP A 28 18.27 -7.75 -3.31
N GLY A 29 18.53 -6.49 -2.96
CA GLY A 29 19.90 -6.01 -2.76
C GLY A 29 20.59 -6.70 -1.59
N GLU A 30 19.88 -6.96 -0.51
CA GLU A 30 20.36 -7.72 0.65
C GLU A 30 20.78 -9.13 0.24
N HIS A 31 19.95 -9.81 -0.57
CA HIS A 31 20.29 -11.13 -1.11
C HIS A 31 21.53 -11.08 -2.02
N THR A 32 21.66 -10.06 -2.87
CA THR A 32 22.84 -9.85 -3.72
C THR A 32 24.12 -9.66 -2.89
N MET A 33 24.01 -9.09 -1.69
CA MET A 33 25.12 -8.90 -0.76
C MET A 33 25.43 -10.14 0.11
N GLY A 34 24.71 -11.24 -0.07
CA GLY A 34 24.88 -12.48 0.69
C GLY A 34 24.05 -12.57 1.98
N GLU A 35 23.26 -11.53 2.29
CA GLU A 35 22.47 -11.43 3.52
C GLU A 35 21.10 -12.13 3.39
N SER A 36 21.14 -13.46 3.27
CA SER A 36 19.96 -14.29 2.93
C SER A 36 18.85 -14.24 3.98
N GLU A 37 19.20 -14.18 5.28
CA GLU A 37 18.21 -14.10 6.36
C GLU A 37 17.46 -12.76 6.34
N ARG A 38 18.20 -11.66 6.16
CA ARG A 38 17.63 -10.31 6.02
C ARG A 38 16.72 -10.23 4.80
N ALA A 39 17.19 -10.72 3.66
CA ALA A 39 16.43 -10.77 2.42
C ALA A 39 15.09 -11.49 2.59
N ASN A 40 15.09 -12.68 3.21
CA ASN A 40 13.88 -13.45 3.44
C ASN A 40 12.86 -12.70 4.31
N ASN A 41 13.32 -12.01 5.36
CA ASN A 41 12.45 -11.17 6.19
C ASN A 41 11.81 -10.02 5.40
N PHE A 42 12.56 -9.37 4.50
CA PHE A 42 12.02 -8.33 3.63
C PHE A 42 10.97 -8.89 2.64
N PHE A 43 11.23 -10.04 2.03
CA PHE A 43 10.29 -10.68 1.10
C PHE A 43 8.98 -11.09 1.76
N ILE A 44 9.04 -11.68 2.96
CA ILE A 44 7.84 -12.08 3.72
C ILE A 44 6.97 -10.85 4.03
N ARG A 45 7.59 -9.74 4.47
CA ARG A 45 6.88 -8.50 4.78
C ARG A 45 6.30 -7.84 3.53
N GLU A 46 7.03 -7.83 2.41
CA GLU A 46 6.52 -7.34 1.12
C GLU A 46 5.30 -8.16 0.68
N ALA A 47 5.37 -9.49 0.75
CA ALA A 47 4.25 -10.38 0.44
C ALA A 47 3.04 -10.14 1.36
N ALA A 48 3.26 -9.97 2.67
CA ALA A 48 2.20 -9.67 3.63
C ALA A 48 1.50 -8.34 3.31
N LEU A 49 2.26 -7.29 2.96
CA LEU A 49 1.70 -6.00 2.55
C LEU A 49 0.87 -6.13 1.27
N TRP A 50 1.36 -6.85 0.25
CA TRP A 50 0.59 -7.13 -0.95
C TRP A 50 -0.69 -7.90 -0.67
N LEU A 51 -0.65 -8.91 0.22
CA LEU A 51 -1.83 -9.65 0.64
C LEU A 51 -2.87 -8.73 1.33
N ILE A 52 -2.42 -7.82 2.19
CA ILE A 52 -3.31 -6.83 2.81
C ILE A 52 -3.92 -5.89 1.75
N TYR A 53 -3.13 -5.45 0.77
CA TYR A 53 -3.60 -4.58 -0.31
C TYR A 53 -4.67 -5.27 -1.16
N ILE A 54 -4.35 -6.45 -1.70
CA ILE A 54 -5.22 -7.21 -2.60
C ILE A 54 -6.46 -7.68 -1.83
N GLY A 55 -6.27 -8.30 -0.66
CA GLY A 55 -7.37 -8.78 0.18
C GLY A 55 -8.28 -7.66 0.65
N GLY A 56 -7.70 -6.52 1.06
CA GLY A 56 -8.44 -5.34 1.44
C GLY A 56 -9.26 -4.75 0.29
N LYS A 57 -8.67 -4.65 -0.91
CA LYS A 57 -9.39 -4.13 -2.08
C LYS A 57 -10.52 -5.06 -2.51
N GLN A 58 -10.25 -6.36 -2.61
CA GLN A 58 -11.25 -7.38 -2.95
C GLN A 58 -12.42 -7.41 -1.95
N THR A 59 -12.11 -7.35 -0.64
CA THR A 59 -13.14 -7.36 0.40
C THR A 59 -13.97 -6.08 0.38
N ALA A 60 -13.34 -4.94 0.10
CA ALA A 60 -14.06 -3.67 -0.05
C ALA A 60 -15.07 -3.73 -1.21
N ASP A 61 -14.65 -4.31 -2.34
CA ASP A 61 -15.48 -4.44 -3.54
C ASP A 61 -16.65 -5.44 -3.31
N TRP A 62 -16.43 -6.51 -2.54
CA TRP A 62 -17.51 -7.42 -2.12
C TRP A 62 -18.56 -6.71 -1.27
N TYR A 63 -18.15 -6.00 -0.22
CA TYR A 63 -19.11 -5.23 0.59
C TYR A 63 -19.80 -4.13 -0.21
N GLU A 64 -19.12 -3.54 -1.21
CA GLU A 64 -19.71 -2.55 -2.11
C GLU A 64 -20.81 -3.14 -2.98
N SER A 65 -20.54 -4.30 -3.58
CA SER A 65 -21.56 -5.06 -4.30
C SER A 65 -22.74 -5.43 -3.39
N ASP A 66 -22.46 -5.90 -2.18
CA ASP A 66 -23.49 -6.34 -1.22
C ASP A 66 -24.39 -5.18 -0.77
N TYR A 67 -23.80 -4.05 -0.35
CA TYR A 67 -24.61 -2.91 0.09
C TYR A 67 -25.39 -2.29 -1.07
N THR A 68 -24.86 -2.36 -2.30
CA THR A 68 -25.52 -1.84 -3.50
C THR A 68 -26.78 -2.63 -3.80
N ALA A 69 -26.66 -3.96 -3.95
CA ALA A 69 -27.81 -4.83 -4.18
C ALA A 69 -28.82 -4.77 -3.02
N PHE A 70 -28.33 -4.63 -1.78
CA PHE A 70 -29.19 -4.50 -0.62
C PHE A 70 -30.01 -3.20 -0.63
N ALA A 71 -29.42 -2.08 -1.04
CA ALA A 71 -30.14 -0.82 -1.18
C ALA A 71 -31.19 -0.88 -2.29
N GLU A 72 -30.85 -1.43 -3.46
CA GLU A 72 -31.81 -1.58 -4.57
C GLU A 72 -33.03 -2.41 -4.15
N LEU A 73 -32.83 -3.44 -3.32
CA LEU A 73 -33.91 -4.30 -2.82
C LEU A 73 -34.79 -3.65 -1.73
N HIS A 74 -34.19 -2.88 -0.82
CA HIS A 74 -34.85 -2.41 0.41
C HIS A 74 -35.11 -0.91 0.49
N ALA A 75 -34.63 -0.15 -0.48
CA ALA A 75 -34.76 1.31 -0.53
C ALA A 75 -35.37 1.83 -1.84
N ASP A 76 -35.80 0.94 -2.74
CA ASP A 76 -36.39 1.27 -4.06
C ASP A 76 -35.58 2.33 -4.83
N VAL A 77 -34.25 2.18 -4.81
CA VAL A 77 -33.30 3.14 -5.38
C VAL A 77 -32.51 2.48 -6.50
N ASP A 78 -32.26 3.19 -7.59
CA ASP A 78 -31.30 2.78 -8.61
C ASP A 78 -29.89 3.29 -8.24
N MET A 79 -29.00 2.36 -7.89
CA MET A 79 -27.63 2.69 -7.48
C MET A 79 -26.70 2.92 -8.68
N THR A 80 -27.14 2.64 -9.90
CA THR A 80 -26.35 2.80 -11.12
C THR A 80 -25.90 4.25 -11.29
N GLY A 81 -24.58 4.44 -11.44
CA GLY A 81 -23.99 5.76 -11.67
C GLY A 81 -24.07 6.73 -10.49
N LYS A 82 -24.55 6.28 -9.31
CA LYS A 82 -24.61 7.12 -8.12
C LYS A 82 -23.23 7.29 -7.51
N ASN A 83 -22.92 8.52 -7.10
CA ASN A 83 -21.63 8.81 -6.48
C ASN A 83 -21.62 8.42 -5.00
N TYR A 84 -20.44 8.30 -4.41
CA TYR A 84 -20.29 7.90 -3.01
C TYR A 84 -20.98 8.84 -2.01
N LEU A 85 -21.11 10.14 -2.32
CA LEU A 85 -21.81 11.09 -1.45
C LEU A 85 -23.31 10.77 -1.38
N PHE A 86 -23.93 10.38 -2.49
CA PHE A 86 -25.30 9.88 -2.51
C PHE A 86 -25.44 8.62 -1.64
N VAL A 87 -24.55 7.65 -1.80
CA VAL A 87 -24.52 6.41 -0.99
C VAL A 87 -24.43 6.71 0.52
N VAL A 88 -23.64 7.73 0.91
CA VAL A 88 -23.57 8.20 2.30
C VAL A 88 -24.90 8.82 2.76
N ASN A 89 -25.52 9.66 1.94
CA ASN A 89 -26.81 10.28 2.29
C ASN A 89 -27.92 9.23 2.40
N LEU A 90 -27.96 8.27 1.48
CA LEU A 90 -28.85 7.12 1.50
C LEU A 90 -28.74 6.34 2.83
N GLY A 91 -27.52 6.14 3.35
CA GLY A 91 -27.29 5.47 4.63
C GLY A 91 -27.70 6.29 5.86
N HIS A 92 -27.84 7.61 5.75
CA HIS A 92 -28.12 8.49 6.90
C HIS A 92 -29.60 8.85 7.07
N TYR A 93 -30.42 8.71 6.03
CA TYR A 93 -31.80 9.18 6.01
C TYR A 93 -32.75 8.09 5.50
N ASN A 94 -33.92 7.95 6.14
CA ASN A 94 -34.89 6.92 5.75
C ASN A 94 -35.51 7.18 4.37
N SER A 95 -35.53 8.43 3.89
CA SER A 95 -36.11 8.78 2.60
C SER A 95 -35.49 10.04 2.00
N LEU A 96 -35.70 10.23 0.69
CA LEU A 96 -35.36 11.47 -0.01
C LEU A 96 -36.04 12.69 0.63
N ASP A 97 -37.32 12.58 0.99
CA ASP A 97 -38.09 13.66 1.61
C ASP A 97 -37.45 14.10 2.92
N VAL A 98 -37.09 13.16 3.80
CA VAL A 98 -36.47 13.47 5.10
C VAL A 98 -35.10 14.14 4.91
N TYR A 99 -34.34 13.75 3.89
CA TYR A 99 -33.08 14.41 3.52
C TYR A 99 -33.33 15.85 3.04
N ASN A 100 -34.21 16.01 2.06
CA ASN A 100 -34.53 17.30 1.45
C ASN A 100 -35.10 18.29 2.46
N ASP A 101 -36.04 17.86 3.30
CA ASP A 101 -36.58 18.63 4.42
C ASP A 101 -35.48 19.07 5.40
N THR A 102 -34.50 18.20 5.66
CA THR A 102 -33.36 18.54 6.52
C THR A 102 -32.47 19.60 5.89
N LYS A 103 -32.26 19.55 4.57
CA LYS A 103 -31.51 20.56 3.83
C LYS A 103 -32.23 21.90 3.83
N GLU A 104 -33.55 21.92 3.67
CA GLU A 104 -34.37 23.14 3.75
C GLU A 104 -34.29 23.80 5.13
N ARG A 105 -34.49 23.03 6.21
CA ARG A 105 -34.37 23.54 7.58
C ARG A 105 -32.99 24.14 7.87
N LYS A 106 -31.94 23.59 7.25
CA LYS A 106 -30.55 24.07 7.36
C LYS A 106 -30.20 25.19 6.39
N ARG A 107 -31.14 25.67 5.57
CA ARG A 107 -30.92 26.67 4.50
C ARG A 107 -29.88 26.25 3.46
N LEU A 108 -29.74 24.93 3.23
CA LEU A 108 -28.84 24.31 2.26
C LEU A 108 -29.62 23.84 1.02
N VAL A 109 -30.46 24.71 0.46
CA VAL A 109 -31.39 24.36 -0.63
C VAL A 109 -30.68 23.88 -1.90
N ASN A 110 -29.44 24.34 -2.13
CA ASN A 110 -28.63 23.93 -3.28
C ASN A 110 -28.05 22.51 -3.15
N ASP A 111 -28.09 21.92 -1.96
CA ASP A 111 -27.60 20.55 -1.71
C ASP A 111 -28.71 19.49 -1.86
N LYS A 112 -29.96 19.90 -2.14
CA LYS A 112 -31.08 18.97 -2.30
C LYS A 112 -30.89 18.11 -3.55
N TYR A 113 -31.39 16.88 -3.50
CA TYR A 113 -31.63 16.14 -4.73
C TYR A 113 -33.01 16.53 -5.26
N LYS A 114 -33.11 16.68 -6.59
CA LYS A 114 -34.38 17.00 -7.24
C LYS A 114 -35.19 15.72 -7.44
N GLU A 115 -36.50 15.85 -7.28
CA GLU A 115 -37.46 14.80 -7.60
C GLU A 115 -37.55 14.61 -9.12
N GLY A 116 -37.80 13.37 -9.54
CA GLY A 116 -37.87 12.93 -10.93
C GLY A 116 -36.51 12.74 -11.62
N GLU A 117 -35.39 12.90 -10.91
CA GLU A 117 -34.04 12.75 -11.48
C GLU A 117 -33.38 11.40 -11.15
N GLY A 118 -34.12 10.45 -10.56
CA GLY A 118 -33.63 9.11 -10.24
C GLY A 118 -32.79 9.07 -8.97
N PHE A 119 -33.01 10.02 -8.05
CA PHE A 119 -32.38 10.09 -6.73
C PHE A 119 -33.35 9.72 -5.61
N GLU A 120 -34.53 9.22 -5.95
CA GLU A 120 -35.55 8.80 -5.01
C GLU A 120 -35.09 7.55 -4.27
N TRP A 121 -35.29 7.53 -2.96
CA TRP A 121 -35.16 6.34 -2.14
C TRP A 121 -36.15 6.40 -0.98
N GLN A 122 -36.58 5.22 -0.54
CA GLN A 122 -37.46 5.02 0.59
C GLN A 122 -37.12 3.68 1.25
N TRP A 123 -36.45 3.72 2.40
CA TRP A 123 -36.14 2.51 3.16
C TRP A 123 -37.40 1.87 3.72
N ASP A 124 -37.53 0.54 3.58
CA ASP A 124 -38.60 -0.25 4.20
C ASP A 124 -38.74 0.02 5.71
N ASN A 125 -37.59 0.09 6.39
CA ASN A 125 -37.48 0.34 7.82
C ASN A 125 -36.08 0.83 8.19
N SER A 126 -35.92 1.37 9.39
CA SER A 126 -34.65 1.91 9.87
C SER A 126 -33.57 0.85 10.12
N GLU A 127 -33.95 -0.40 10.41
CA GLU A 127 -32.99 -1.49 10.66
C GLU A 127 -32.24 -1.86 9.39
N ASN A 128 -32.95 -1.96 8.25
CA ASN A 128 -32.35 -2.17 6.94
C ASN A 128 -31.39 -1.04 6.57
N ARG A 129 -31.78 0.22 6.79
CA ARG A 129 -30.88 1.37 6.57
C ARG A 129 -29.59 1.25 7.40
N ILE A 130 -29.70 0.89 8.67
CA ILE A 130 -28.54 0.73 9.56
C ILE A 130 -27.65 -0.41 9.05
N LYS A 131 -28.23 -1.56 8.68
CA LYS A 131 -27.48 -2.69 8.12
C LYS A 131 -26.75 -2.32 6.83
N PHE A 132 -27.39 -1.56 5.95
CA PHE A 132 -26.74 -0.99 4.77
C PHE A 132 -25.53 -0.12 5.14
N ASP A 133 -25.71 0.79 6.10
CA ASP A 133 -24.65 1.71 6.50
C ASP A 133 -23.46 0.96 7.13
N GLU A 134 -23.72 -0.11 7.89
CA GLU A 134 -22.68 -0.98 8.43
C GLU A 134 -21.86 -1.66 7.32
N MET A 135 -22.51 -2.18 6.27
CA MET A 135 -21.82 -2.78 5.12
C MET A 135 -20.99 -1.74 4.36
N ARG A 136 -21.55 -0.53 4.15
CA ARG A 136 -20.84 0.61 3.55
C ARG A 136 -19.60 0.99 4.36
N ILE A 137 -19.72 1.06 5.69
CA ILE A 137 -18.60 1.37 6.59
C ILE A 137 -17.52 0.27 6.52
N LYS A 138 -17.92 -1.01 6.45
CA LYS A 138 -16.98 -2.13 6.27
C LYS A 138 -16.22 -2.02 4.95
N SER A 139 -16.93 -1.78 3.84
CA SER A 139 -16.30 -1.53 2.53
C SER A 139 -15.27 -0.40 2.60
N ALA A 140 -15.67 0.76 3.15
CA ALA A 140 -14.80 1.91 3.29
C ALA A 140 -13.57 1.61 4.18
N SER A 141 -13.75 0.82 5.24
CA SER A 141 -12.67 0.43 6.16
C SER A 141 -11.64 -0.47 5.49
N PHE A 142 -12.09 -1.50 4.75
CA PHE A 142 -11.19 -2.37 4.00
C PHE A 142 -10.45 -1.63 2.88
N ASN A 143 -11.12 -0.70 2.19
CA ASN A 143 -10.47 0.16 1.20
C ASN A 143 -9.41 1.07 1.86
N LYS A 144 -9.67 1.54 3.09
CA LYS A 144 -8.69 2.30 3.88
C LYS A 144 -7.47 1.45 4.25
N TYR A 145 -7.67 0.21 4.68
CA TYR A 145 -6.57 -0.73 4.97
C TYR A 145 -5.73 -1.01 3.72
N ALA A 146 -6.36 -1.21 2.55
CA ALA A 146 -5.64 -1.35 1.30
C ALA A 146 -4.77 -0.11 0.99
N LYS A 147 -5.33 1.09 1.13
CA LYS A 147 -4.57 2.35 0.94
C LYS A 147 -3.41 2.51 1.93
N PHE A 148 -3.61 2.14 3.20
CA PHE A 148 -2.50 2.13 4.16
C PHE A 148 -1.41 1.13 3.79
N SER A 149 -1.76 -0.02 3.23
CA SER A 149 -0.78 -0.98 2.75
C SER A 149 0.11 -0.39 1.65
N VAL A 150 -0.44 0.43 0.74
CA VAL A 150 0.36 1.16 -0.26
C VAL A 150 1.39 2.08 0.41
N GLY A 151 1.00 2.81 1.46
CA GLY A 151 1.94 3.60 2.26
C GLY A 151 3.01 2.74 2.93
N GLY A 152 2.62 1.58 3.47
CA GLY A 152 3.52 0.58 4.03
C GLY A 152 4.53 0.04 3.01
N LEU A 153 4.08 -0.26 1.79
CA LEU A 153 4.91 -0.71 0.66
C LEU A 153 5.97 0.33 0.28
N ILE A 154 5.61 1.62 0.28
CA ILE A 154 6.56 2.71 0.01
C ILE A 154 7.60 2.80 1.13
N LEU A 155 7.16 2.81 2.39
CA LEU A 155 8.07 2.86 3.54
C LEU A 155 9.00 1.64 3.58
N HIS A 156 8.47 0.45 3.29
CA HIS A 156 9.23 -0.80 3.28
C HIS A 156 10.37 -0.77 2.25
N ARG A 157 10.15 -0.15 1.08
CA ARG A 157 11.21 0.12 0.08
C ARG A 157 12.31 1.04 0.59
N LEU A 158 11.95 2.10 1.32
CA LEU A 158 12.93 3.00 1.90
C LEU A 158 13.78 2.29 2.96
N ILE A 159 13.16 1.48 3.82
CA ILE A 159 13.86 0.72 4.87
C ILE A 159 14.87 -0.25 4.23
N SER A 160 14.47 -1.02 3.22
CA SER A 160 15.36 -1.95 2.51
C SER A 160 16.49 -1.23 1.77
N PHE A 161 16.20 -0.10 1.11
CA PHE A 161 17.23 0.73 0.50
C PHE A 161 18.30 1.20 1.50
N PHE A 162 17.88 1.65 2.69
CA PHE A 162 18.83 2.07 3.74
C PHE A 162 19.57 0.88 4.37
N ASP A 163 18.96 -0.30 4.46
CA ASP A 163 19.64 -1.51 4.95
C ASP A 163 20.80 -1.90 4.03
N VAL A 164 20.62 -1.86 2.71
CA VAL A 164 21.71 -2.07 1.75
C VAL A 164 22.83 -1.05 1.91
N ILE A 165 22.51 0.24 2.08
CA ILE A 165 23.53 1.27 2.34
C ILE A 165 24.30 0.97 3.63
N TYR A 166 23.62 0.46 4.65
CA TYR A 166 24.25 0.07 5.91
C TYR A 166 25.20 -1.11 5.69
N LEU A 167 24.75 -2.16 5.00
CA LEU A 167 25.56 -3.35 4.68
C LEU A 167 26.79 -3.00 3.83
N GLU A 168 26.67 -2.08 2.87
CA GLU A 168 27.79 -1.62 2.03
C GLU A 168 28.90 -0.99 2.88
N ARG A 169 28.51 -0.28 3.94
CA ARG A 169 29.45 0.40 4.84
C ARG A 169 30.09 -0.54 5.84
N THR A 170 29.36 -1.57 6.30
CA THR A 170 29.87 -2.52 7.30
C THR A 170 30.72 -3.63 6.68
N ASN A 171 30.46 -4.03 5.43
CA ASN A 171 31.23 -5.06 4.72
C ASN A 171 32.52 -4.52 4.07
N PHE A 172 33.03 -3.38 4.54
CA PHE A 172 34.32 -2.84 4.12
C PHE A 172 35.45 -3.72 4.67
N ASN A 173 35.79 -4.79 3.94
CA ASN A 173 36.87 -5.70 4.31
C ASN A 173 38.22 -5.04 4.03
N ILE A 174 38.87 -4.54 5.09
CA ILE A 174 40.30 -4.18 5.03
C ILE A 174 41.09 -5.49 4.99
N SER A 175 41.59 -5.84 3.80
CA SER A 175 42.53 -6.96 3.67
C SER A 175 43.91 -6.48 4.15
N MET A 176 44.39 -7.09 5.24
CA MET A 176 45.76 -6.95 5.71
C MET A 176 46.54 -8.18 5.28
N ASP A 177 47.49 -8.01 4.37
CA ASP A 177 48.44 -9.06 4.02
C ASP A 177 49.76 -8.81 4.74
N PRO A 178 50.12 -9.61 5.75
CA PRO A 178 51.43 -9.52 6.39
C PRO A 178 52.49 -10.13 5.49
N GLN A 179 53.41 -9.31 5.00
CA GLN A 179 54.60 -9.79 4.29
C GLN A 179 55.77 -9.92 5.27
N LEU A 180 56.24 -11.15 5.45
CA LEU A 180 57.36 -11.48 6.32
C LEU A 180 58.64 -11.62 5.49
N SER A 181 59.65 -10.83 5.82
CA SER A 181 60.99 -10.97 5.24
C SER A 181 61.99 -11.25 6.35
N GLN A 182 62.63 -12.43 6.30
CA GLN A 182 63.69 -12.81 7.23
C GLN A 182 65.05 -12.70 6.54
N THR A 183 65.98 -12.03 7.22
CA THR A 183 67.42 -12.03 6.88
C THR A 183 68.17 -12.63 8.07
N SER A 184 69.40 -13.13 7.86
CA SER A 184 70.21 -13.83 8.87
C SER A 184 70.34 -13.13 10.24
N ASN A 185 70.13 -11.81 10.32
CA ASN A 185 70.22 -11.03 11.56
C ASN A 185 69.01 -10.11 11.82
N SER A 186 67.93 -10.20 11.03
CA SER A 186 66.75 -9.33 11.23
C SER A 186 65.45 -9.95 10.69
N ILE A 187 64.35 -9.67 11.39
CA ILE A 187 62.99 -9.97 10.94
C ILE A 187 62.32 -8.64 10.62
N ARG A 188 61.79 -8.52 9.40
CA ARG A 188 60.95 -7.39 8.99
C ARG A 188 59.53 -7.87 8.74
N ILE A 189 58.57 -7.18 9.35
CA ILE A 189 57.14 -7.37 9.12
C ILE A 189 56.65 -6.14 8.36
N ASN A 190 56.23 -6.31 7.12
CA ASN A 190 55.57 -5.27 6.33
C ASN A 190 54.08 -5.55 6.33
N LEU A 191 53.29 -4.58 6.76
CA LEU A 191 51.83 -4.63 6.69
C LEU A 191 51.40 -3.84 5.45
N ALA A 192 50.91 -4.56 4.44
CA ALA A 192 50.26 -3.94 3.29
C ALA A 192 48.75 -3.88 3.56
N PHE A 193 48.19 -2.67 3.48
CA PHE A 193 46.75 -2.45 3.55
C PHE A 193 46.26 -2.27 2.12
N ASN A 194 45.38 -3.17 1.67
CA ASN A 194 44.69 -3.03 0.41
C ASN A 194 43.27 -2.51 0.72
N PHE A 195 42.93 -1.34 0.17
CA PHE A 195 41.66 -0.66 0.35
C PHE A 195 41.08 -0.27 -1.01
#